data_AF-A0A352KVM1-F1
#
_entry.id   AF-A0A352KVM1-F1
#
_cell.length_a   1.000
_cell.length_b   1.000
_cell.length_c   1.000
_cell.angle_alpha   90.00
_cell.angle_beta   90.00
_cell.angle_gamma   90.00
#
_symmetry.space_group_name_H-M   'P 1'
#
loop_
_entity.id
_entity.type
_entity.pdbx_description
1 polymer ?
#
loop_
_entity_poly.entity_id
_entity_poly.type
_entity_poly.pdbx_seq_one_letter_code
_entity_poly.pdbx_strand_id
1 'polypeptide(L)'
;MGGVLVALIKPQFEAGRRKAARGRGIIRDEGVRQETAERIRRFALKQLPQAEEIGLLECPVAGSDGNREYLLVLQRRAADLQESADV
;
A
#
# COMPACT_ATOMS: atom_id res chain seq x y z
N MET A 1 21.86 -1.81 -7.86
CA MET A 1 21.14 -2.70 -6.93
C MET A 1 19.69 -2.26 -6.85
N GLY A 2 18.74 -3.20 -6.91
CA GLY A 2 17.32 -2.92 -6.67
C GLY A 2 17.02 -2.82 -5.17
N GLY A 3 15.79 -2.41 -4.82
CA GLY A 3 15.32 -2.31 -3.43
C GLY A 3 13.91 -2.87 -3.28
N VAL A 4 13.60 -3.44 -2.11
CA VAL A 4 12.27 -3.93 -1.75
C VAL A 4 11.69 -3.05 -0.67
N LEU A 5 10.46 -2.59 -0.87
CA LEU A 5 9.66 -1.84 0.09
C LEU A 5 8.52 -2.73 0.58
N VAL A 6 8.41 -2.90 1.90
CA VAL A 6 7.25 -3.52 2.54
C VAL A 6 6.56 -2.44 3.38
N ALA A 7 5.39 -2.01 2.95
CA ALA A 7 4.62 -0.95 3.60
C ALA A 7 3.39 -1.52 4.30
N LEU A 8 3.23 -1.18 5.58
CA LEU A 8 2.05 -1.51 6.38
C LEU A 8 1.01 -0.40 6.24
N ILE A 9 -0.12 -0.72 5.60
CA ILE A 9 -1.24 0.18 5.41
C ILE A 9 -2.23 0.00 6.55
N LYS A 10 -2.52 1.11 7.24
CA LYS A 10 -3.40 1.17 8.41
C LYS A 10 -4.67 1.95 8.09
N PRO A 11 -5.77 1.30 7.66
CA PRO A 11 -6.97 2.00 7.20
C PRO A 11 -7.54 3.03 8.18
N GLN A 12 -7.40 2.80 9.49
CA GLN A 12 -7.86 3.71 10.54
C GLN A 12 -7.23 5.10 10.51
N PHE A 13 -6.02 5.23 9.97
CA PHE A 13 -5.34 6.52 9.81
C PHE A 13 -5.58 7.14 8.44
N GLU A 14 -5.87 6.30 7.44
CA GLU A 14 -5.92 6.71 6.04
C GLU A 14 -7.36 7.00 5.53
N ALA A 15 -8.38 6.28 6.02
CA ALA A 15 -9.77 6.36 5.53
C ALA A 15 -10.47 7.72 5.78
N GLY A 16 -9.83 8.62 6.53
CA GLY A 16 -10.35 9.94 6.88
C GLY A 16 -11.19 9.95 8.17
N ARG A 17 -11.15 11.09 8.89
CA ARG A 17 -11.70 11.24 10.25
C ARG A 17 -13.17 10.80 10.38
N ARG A 18 -14.01 11.09 9.38
CA ARG A 18 -15.45 10.75 9.41
C ARG A 18 -15.70 9.23 9.38
N LYS A 19 -14.92 8.47 8.60
CA LYS A 19 -15.06 7.00 8.50
C LYS A 19 -14.50 6.33 9.76
N ALA A 20 -13.39 6.82 10.31
CA ALA A 20 -12.79 6.31 11.55
C ALA A 20 -13.62 6.61 12.81
N ALA A 21 -14.22 7.80 12.91
CA ALA A 21 -15.01 8.20 14.08
C ALA A 21 -16.26 7.33 14.31
N ARG A 22 -16.89 6.83 13.23
CA ARG A 22 -18.07 5.94 13.32
C ARG A 22 -17.78 4.63 14.04
N GLY A 23 -16.52 4.18 14.03
CA GLY A 23 -16.08 2.94 14.66
C GLY A 23 -15.25 3.13 15.92
N ARG A 24 -15.23 4.32 16.54
CA ARG A 24 -14.32 4.67 17.65
C ARG A 24 -12.84 4.39 17.31
N GLY A 25 -12.44 4.60 16.06
CA GLY A 25 -11.08 4.32 15.58
C GLY A 25 -10.87 2.91 15.03
N ILE A 26 -11.87 2.02 15.07
CA ILE A 26 -11.81 0.68 14.47
C ILE A 26 -12.61 0.65 13.15
N ILE A 27 -11.95 0.34 12.03
CA ILE A 27 -12.61 0.20 10.73
C ILE A 27 -13.08 -1.25 10.54
N ARG A 28 -14.37 -1.49 10.77
CA ARG A 28 -15.00 -2.81 10.57
C ARG A 28 -15.43 -3.06 9.13
N ASP A 29 -15.87 -2.00 8.45
CA ASP A 29 -16.34 -2.04 7.08
C ASP A 29 -15.23 -2.48 6.12
N GLU A 30 -15.41 -3.64 5.50
CA GLU A 30 -14.47 -4.22 4.54
C GLU A 30 -14.29 -3.32 3.31
N GLY A 31 -15.38 -2.71 2.81
CA GLY A 31 -15.35 -1.82 1.66
C GLY A 31 -14.46 -0.61 1.93
N VAL A 32 -14.57 -0.01 3.12
CA VAL A 32 -13.70 1.10 3.53
C VAL A 32 -12.24 0.67 3.64
N ARG A 33 -11.98 -0.53 4.17
CA ARG A 33 -10.62 -1.08 4.30
C ARG A 33 -9.97 -1.29 2.93
N GLN A 34 -10.66 -1.99 2.03
CA GLN A 34 -10.20 -2.27 0.67
C GLN A 34 -10.03 -0.98 -0.15
N GLU A 35 -11.01 -0.07 -0.12
CA GLU A 35 -10.92 1.23 -0.81
C GLU A 35 -9.67 2.01 -0.36
N THR A 36 -9.38 1.97 0.94
CA THR A 36 -8.24 2.67 1.52
C THR A 36 -6.91 2.03 1.09
N ALA A 37 -6.81 0.71 1.16
CA ALA A 37 -5.63 -0.03 0.71
C ALA A 37 -5.35 0.21 -0.78
N GLU A 38 -6.38 0.09 -1.62
CA GLU A 38 -6.31 0.32 -3.05
C GLU A 38 -5.92 1.75 -3.41
N ARG A 39 -6.41 2.74 -2.64
CA ARG A 39 -6.01 4.14 -2.84
C ARG A 39 -4.53 4.36 -2.54
N ILE A 40 -4.01 3.77 -1.46
CA ILE A 40 -2.58 3.87 -1.11
C ILE A 40 -1.71 3.12 -2.11
N ARG A 41 -2.14 1.93 -2.54
CA ARG A 41 -1.51 1.16 -3.63
C ARG A 41 -1.37 1.99 -4.90
N ARG A 42 -2.45 2.59 -5.40
CA ARG A 42 -2.42 3.46 -6.58
C ARG A 42 -1.53 4.69 -6.38
N PHE A 43 -1.57 5.29 -5.19
CA PHE A 43 -0.69 6.41 -4.86
C PHE A 43 0.78 6.00 -4.94
N ALA A 44 1.16 4.89 -4.31
CA ALA A 44 2.55 4.41 -4.30
C ALA A 44 3.06 4.11 -5.72
N LEU A 45 2.29 3.37 -6.53
CA LEU A 45 2.66 3.07 -7.93
C LEU A 45 2.76 4.32 -8.81
N LYS A 46 2.00 5.38 -8.50
CA LYS A 46 2.10 6.66 -9.20
C LYS A 46 3.33 7.47 -8.78
N GLN A 47 3.71 7.42 -7.49
CA GLN A 47 4.75 8.27 -6.92
C GLN A 47 6.14 7.65 -6.89
N LEU A 48 6.25 6.33 -7.06
CA LEU A 48 7.52 5.61 -7.05
C LEU A 48 7.84 5.12 -8.47
N PRO A 49 8.65 5.87 -9.24
CA PRO A 49 9.08 5.43 -10.56
C PRO A 49 9.80 4.10 -10.49
N GLN A 50 9.56 3.23 -11.48
CA GLN A 50 10.16 1.90 -11.57
C GLN A 50 9.74 0.95 -10.42
N ALA A 51 8.74 1.32 -9.60
CA ALA A 51 8.17 0.39 -8.64
C ALA A 51 7.22 -0.57 -9.34
N GLU A 52 7.43 -1.85 -9.09
CA GLU A 52 6.54 -2.94 -9.48
C GLU A 52 5.94 -3.55 -8.22
N GLU A 53 4.64 -3.86 -8.29
CA GLU A 53 3.95 -4.54 -7.20
C GLU A 53 4.30 -6.03 -7.20
N ILE A 54 4.78 -6.51 -6.05
CA ILE A 54 4.87 -7.94 -5.77
C ILE A 54 3.51 -8.44 -5.24
N GLY A 55 2.86 -7.64 -4.38
CA GLY A 55 1.48 -7.93 -3.98
C GLY A 55 0.92 -7.00 -2.90
N LEU A 56 -0.40 -7.06 -2.73
CA LEU A 56 -1.17 -6.48 -1.65
C LEU A 56 -1.92 -7.60 -0.91
N LEU A 57 -1.71 -7.73 0.39
CA LEU A 57 -2.33 -8.78 1.20
C LEU A 57 -2.80 -8.26 2.55
N GLU A 58 -3.79 -8.92 3.17
CA GLU A 58 -4.12 -8.67 4.57
C GLU A 58 -2.92 -9.05 5.47
N CYS A 59 -2.64 -8.19 6.45
CA CYS A 59 -1.62 -8.47 7.47
C CYS A 59 -2.12 -9.62 8.36
N PRO A 60 -1.32 -10.69 8.56
CA PRO A 60 -1.72 -11.82 9.40
C PRO A 60 -1.85 -11.44 10.88
N VAL A 61 -1.21 -10.34 11.29
CA VAL A 61 -1.28 -9.79 12.64
C VAL A 61 -2.20 -8.58 12.62
N ALA A 62 -3.26 -8.62 13.41
CA ALA A 62 -4.13 -7.47 13.60
C ALA A 62 -3.40 -6.36 14.37
N GLY A 63 -3.74 -5.10 14.09
CA GLY A 63 -3.26 -3.96 14.86
C GLY A 63 -3.73 -4.02 16.32
N SER A 64 -3.06 -3.28 17.20
CA SER A 64 -3.24 -3.33 18.67
C SER A 64 -4.70 -3.21 19.14
N ASP A 65 -5.52 -2.44 18.42
CA ASP A 65 -6.94 -2.21 18.73
C ASP A 65 -7.91 -3.11 17.93
N GLY A 66 -7.38 -4.14 17.24
CA GLY A 66 -8.15 -5.06 16.41
C GLY A 66 -8.44 -4.56 14.99
N ASN A 67 -7.76 -3.50 14.53
CA ASN A 67 -7.85 -3.05 13.14
C ASN A 67 -7.19 -4.08 12.21
N ARG A 68 -7.88 -4.41 11.11
CA ARG A 68 -7.28 -5.17 10.01
C ARG A 68 -6.44 -4.23 9.16
N GLU A 69 -5.21 -4.64 8.90
CA GLU A 69 -4.19 -3.87 8.19
C GLU A 69 -3.77 -4.63 6.93
N TYR A 70 -3.07 -3.97 6.02
CA TYR A 70 -2.59 -4.58 4.77
C TYR A 70 -1.09 -4.40 4.60
N LEU A 71 -0.44 -5.35 3.94
CA LEU A 71 0.94 -5.24 3.49
C LEU A 71 0.96 -4.99 1.99
N LEU A 72 1.57 -3.90 1.57
CA LEU A 72 1.92 -3.64 0.17
C LEU A 72 3.42 -3.90 -0.01
N VAL A 73 3.74 -4.82 -0.91
CA VAL A 73 5.12 -5.17 -1.25
C VAL A 73 5.43 -4.66 -2.64
N LEU A 74 6.43 -3.77 -2.73
CA LEU A 74 6.92 -3.22 -3.99
C LEU A 74 8.41 -3.55 -4.18
N GLN A 75 8.80 -3.78 -5.42
CA GLN A 75 10.19 -3.93 -5.84
C GLN A 75 10.53 -2.82 -6.81
N ARG A 76 11.72 -2.22 -6.65
CA ARG A 76 12.27 -1.36 -7.69
C ARG A 76 12.83 -2.22 -8.83
N ARG A 77 12.25 -2.09 -10.02
CA ARG A 77 12.81 -2.63 -11.26
C ARG A 77 14.20 -2.03 -11.47
N ALA A 78 15.18 -2.87 -11.80
CA ALA A 78 16.44 -2.35 -12.30
C ALA A 78 16.15 -1.53 -13.57
N ALA A 79 16.74 -0.35 -13.70
CA ALA A 79 16.65 0.36 -14.97
C ALA A 79 17.30 -0.55 -16.03
N ASP A 80 16.54 -0.94 -17.05
CA ASP A 80 17.12 -1.53 -18.23
C ASP A 80 18.07 -0.46 -18.80
N LEU A 81 19.38 -0.72 -18.79
CA LEU A 81 20.34 0.09 -19.52
C LEU A 81 20.02 -0.13 -21.00
N GLN A 82 19.12 0.69 -21.55
CA GLN A 82 18.99 0.78 -22.99
C GLN A 82 20.31 1.36 -23.51
N GLU A 83 21.13 0.53 -24.13
CA GLU A 83 22.20 0.99 -25.01
C GLU A 83 21.58 1.97 -25.99
N SER A 84 22.10 3.20 -25.98
CA SER A 84 21.90 4.18 -27.03
C SER A 84 22.35 3.56 -28.34
N ALA A 85 21.40 3.06 -29.12
CA ALA A 85 21.60 2.82 -30.53
C ALA A 85 21.68 4.19 -31.22
N ASP A 86 22.88 4.79 -31.18
CA ASP A 86 23.28 5.76 -32.18
C ASP A 86 23.36 5.02 -33.52
N VAL A 87 22.40 5.31 -34.41
CA VAL A 87 22.53 5.14 -35.86
C VAL A 87 22.04 6.43 -36.53
#